data_AF-A0A2M8P5T4-F1
#
_entry.id   AF-A0A2M8P5T4-F1
#
_cell.length_a   1.000
_cell.length_b   1.000
_cell.length_c   1.000
_cell.angle_alpha   90.00
_cell.angle_beta   90.00
_cell.angle_gamma   90.00
#
_symmetry.space_group_name_H-M   'P 1'
#
loop_
_entity.id
_entity.type
_entity.pdbx_description
1 polymer ?
#
loop_
_entity_poly.entity_id
_entity_poly.type
_entity_poly.pdbx_seq_one_letter_code
_entity_poly.pdbx_strand_id
1 'polypeptide(L)'
;YVCDQLAKTGNVYVLDGKPEANMRKKWMSAKKVIYDRSKFLPALKAVHLDLHKRMSAGHVKFRPYTVIIDEFQTVTGDEESEEILSDILSRGAAYGMRLIMMTQYATTANVG
;
A
#
# COMPACT_ATOMS: atom_id res chain seq x y z
N TYR A 1 14.28 9.12 5.84
CA TYR A 1 13.14 9.13 4.90
C TYR A 1 11.95 8.42 5.54
N VAL A 2 10.70 8.71 5.13
CA VAL A 2 9.48 8.07 5.71
C VAL A 2 9.58 6.53 5.70
N CYS A 3 10.09 5.94 4.62
CA CYS A 3 10.30 4.50 4.51
C CYS A 3 11.24 3.95 5.61
N ASP A 4 12.37 4.61 5.91
CA ASP A 4 13.32 4.17 6.95
C ASP A 4 12.69 4.16 8.34
N GLN A 5 11.86 5.17 8.66
CA GLN A 5 11.19 5.23 9.95
C GLN A 5 10.12 4.14 10.07
N LEU A 6 9.39 3.89 8.99
CA LEU A 6 8.38 2.82 8.95
C LEU A 6 9.02 1.43 9.05
N ALA A 7 10.16 1.20 8.40
CA ALA A 7 10.88 -0.06 8.39
C ALA A 7 11.41 -0.49 9.78
N LYS A 8 11.62 0.46 10.69
CA LYS A 8 11.93 0.16 12.11
C LYS A 8 10.77 -0.48 12.86
N THR A 9 9.53 -0.27 12.40
CA THR A 9 8.31 -0.69 13.10
C THR A 9 7.61 -1.90 12.47
N GLY A 10 7.97 -2.27 11.24
CA GLY A 10 7.32 -3.36 10.51
C GLY A 10 7.91 -3.55 9.12
N ASN A 11 7.37 -4.50 8.36
CA ASN A 11 7.73 -4.61 6.95
C ASN A 11 7.13 -3.44 6.17
N VAL A 12 7.84 -2.95 5.16
CA VAL A 12 7.33 -1.93 4.24
C VAL A 12 7.32 -2.48 2.83
N TYR A 13 6.18 -2.36 2.15
CA TYR A 13 5.98 -2.74 0.75
C TYR A 13 5.62 -1.47 -0.02
N VAL A 14 6.19 -1.28 -1.20
CA VAL A 14 5.98 -0.07 -2.00
C VAL A 14 5.47 -0.44 -3.38
N LEU A 15 4.38 0.18 -3.81
CA LEU A 15 3.94 0.26 -5.19
C LEU A 15 4.31 1.67 -5.69
N ASP A 16 5.28 1.77 -6.59
CA ASP A 16 5.79 3.04 -7.09
C ASP A 16 5.34 3.23 -8.55
N GLY A 17 4.27 4.01 -8.73
CA GLY A 17 3.62 4.24 -10.01
C GLY A 17 4.40 5.14 -10.97
N LYS A 18 5.39 5.88 -10.47
CA LYS A 18 6.20 6.81 -11.26
C LYS A 18 7.65 6.77 -10.76
N PRO A 19 8.39 5.70 -11.09
CA PRO A 19 9.73 5.48 -10.56
C PRO A 19 10.74 6.43 -11.17
N GLU A 20 10.95 7.58 -10.53
CA GLU A 20 12.02 8.50 -10.88
C GLU A 20 13.37 7.99 -10.33
N ALA A 21 14.46 8.17 -11.09
CA ALA A 21 15.78 7.62 -10.73
C ALA A 21 16.30 8.14 -9.36
N ASN A 22 15.98 9.38 -9.02
CA ASN A 22 16.26 10.02 -7.73
C ASN A 22 15.37 9.49 -6.59
N MET A 23 14.18 8.96 -6.89
CA MET A 23 13.21 8.45 -5.92
C MET A 23 13.54 7.03 -5.43
N ARG A 24 14.25 6.23 -6.23
CA ARG A 24 14.61 4.84 -5.85
C ARG A 24 15.37 4.74 -4.53
N LYS A 25 16.20 5.74 -4.20
CA LYS A 25 16.91 5.81 -2.91
C LYS A 25 15.97 5.97 -1.71
N LYS A 26 14.76 6.52 -1.90
CA LYS A 26 13.75 6.68 -0.85
C LYS A 26 13.19 5.34 -0.36
N TRP A 27 13.28 4.30 -1.20
CA TRP A 27 12.70 2.98 -0.95
C TRP A 27 13.73 1.93 -0.51
N MET A 28 14.98 2.30 -0.25
CA MET A 28 16.04 1.33 0.08
C MET A 28 15.72 0.45 1.30
N SER A 29 14.99 0.99 2.27
CA SER A 29 14.55 0.25 3.47
C SER A 29 13.27 -0.56 3.27
N ALA A 30 12.63 -0.49 2.10
CA ALA A 30 11.46 -1.29 1.80
C ALA A 30 11.86 -2.75 1.63
N LYS A 31 11.04 -3.65 2.17
CA LYS A 31 11.23 -5.09 2.00
C LYS A 31 11.02 -5.51 0.54
N LYS A 32 10.12 -4.82 -0.16
CA LYS A 32 9.83 -5.03 -1.58
C LYS A 32 9.32 -3.74 -2.20
N VAL A 33 9.79 -3.46 -3.41
CA VAL A 33 9.31 -2.36 -4.25
C VAL A 33 8.84 -2.94 -5.58
N ILE A 34 7.66 -2.52 -6.05
CA ILE A 34 7.09 -2.90 -7.33
C ILE A 34 7.00 -1.63 -8.17
N TYR A 35 7.68 -1.63 -9.32
CA TYR A 35 7.71 -0.53 -10.28
C TYR A 35 6.85 -0.78 -11.52
N ASP A 36 6.45 -2.03 -11.73
CA ASP A 36 5.68 -2.48 -12.88
C ASP A 36 4.18 -2.41 -12.55
N ARG A 37 3.48 -1.48 -13.20
CA ARG A 37 2.04 -1.22 -12.97
C ARG A 37 1.18 -2.45 -13.23
N SER A 38 1.56 -3.33 -14.16
CA SER A 38 0.83 -4.58 -14.42
C SER A 38 0.82 -5.53 -13.22
N LYS A 39 1.73 -5.33 -12.25
CA LYS A 39 1.82 -6.12 -11.02
C LYS A 39 1.13 -5.48 -9.82
N PHE A 40 0.50 -4.31 -9.96
CA PHE A 40 -0.09 -3.59 -8.83
C PHE A 40 -1.36 -4.26 -8.31
N LEU A 41 -2.35 -4.50 -9.18
CA LEU A 41 -3.57 -5.21 -8.80
C LEU A 41 -3.27 -6.60 -8.20
N PRO A 42 -2.40 -7.45 -8.79
CA PRO A 42 -1.96 -8.69 -8.15
C PRO A 42 -1.33 -8.50 -6.76
N ALA A 43 -0.57 -7.43 -6.55
CA ALA A 43 -0.01 -7.11 -5.24
C ALA A 43 -1.08 -6.66 -4.24
N LEU A 44 -2.06 -5.86 -4.67
CA LEU A 44 -3.21 -5.46 -3.86
C LEU A 44 -4.06 -6.67 -3.45
N LYS A 45 -4.35 -7.59 -4.38
CA LYS A 45 -5.05 -8.85 -4.09
C LYS A 45 -4.30 -9.69 -3.05
N ALA A 46 -2.97 -9.76 -3.14
CA ALA A 46 -2.17 -10.49 -2.16
C ALA A 46 -2.23 -9.85 -0.76
N VAL A 47 -2.24 -8.51 -0.69
CA VAL A 47 -2.41 -7.76 0.56
C VAL A 47 -3.82 -7.97 1.12
N HIS A 48 -4.84 -7.92 0.27
CA HIS A 48 -6.24 -8.15 0.67
C HIS A 48 -6.47 -9.56 1.21
N LEU A 49 -5.91 -10.57 0.56
CA LEU A 49 -5.95 -11.94 1.04
C LEU A 49 -5.25 -12.09 2.41
N ASP A 50 -4.13 -11.40 2.63
CA ASP A 50 -3.45 -11.40 3.92
C ASP A 50 -4.29 -10.71 5.02
N LEU A 51 -5.02 -9.64 4.69
CA LEU A 51 -5.98 -9.01 5.61
C LEU A 51 -7.04 -10.01 6.05
N HIS A 52 -7.68 -10.71 5.12
CA HIS A 52 -8.71 -11.71 5.45
C HIS A 52 -8.14 -12.85 6.32
N LYS A 53 -6.93 -13.32 6.02
CA LYS A 53 -6.26 -14.31 6.87
C LYS A 53 -6.05 -13.82 8.30
N ARG A 54 -5.66 -12.56 8.47
CA ARG A 54 -5.50 -11.95 9.80
C ARG A 54 -6.83 -11.82 10.53
N MET A 55 -7.89 -11.45 9.81
CA MET A 55 -9.25 -11.36 10.34
C MET A 55 -9.77 -12.72 10.84
N SER A 56 -9.52 -13.79 10.08
CA SER A 56 -9.98 -15.14 10.43
C SER A 56 -9.13 -15.84 11.49
N ALA A 57 -7.92 -15.35 11.78
CA ALA A 57 -6.97 -16.02 12.66
C ALA A 57 -7.15 -15.71 14.17
N GLY A 58 -8.14 -14.90 14.56
CA GLY A 58 -8.45 -14.64 15.97
C GLY A 58 -7.29 -13.96 16.73
N HIS A 59 -6.89 -14.50 17.90
CA HIS A 59 -5.87 -13.90 18.78
C HIS A 59 -4.40 -14.12 18.34
N VAL A 60 -4.16 -14.52 17.09
CA VAL A 60 -2.80 -14.68 16.57
C VAL A 60 -2.15 -13.31 16.38
N LYS A 61 -1.00 -13.09 17.02
CA LYS A 61 -0.22 -11.86 16.84
C LYS A 61 0.52 -11.92 15.51
N PHE A 62 0.09 -11.09 14.55
CA PHE A 62 0.81 -10.89 13.30
C PHE A 62 1.79 -9.72 13.42
N ARG A 63 2.92 -9.82 12.72
CA ARG A 63 3.84 -8.69 12.56
C ARG A 63 3.14 -7.60 11.74
N PRO A 64 3.18 -6.33 12.18
CA PRO A 64 2.60 -5.24 11.42
C PRO A 64 3.39 -4.94 10.16
N TYR A 65 2.71 -4.40 9.15
CA TYR A 65 3.36 -3.90 7.95
C TYR A 65 2.62 -2.71 7.35
N THR A 66 3.34 -1.98 6.50
CA THR A 66 2.85 -0.82 5.79
C THR A 66 2.95 -1.06 4.30
N VAL A 67 1.87 -0.77 3.58
CA VAL A 67 1.86 -0.65 2.12
C VAL A 67 1.88 0.84 1.79
N ILE A 68 2.87 1.24 1.00
CA ILE A 68 2.99 2.60 0.46
C ILE A 68 2.63 2.53 -1.01
N ILE A 69 1.76 3.42 -1.45
CA ILE A 69 1.39 3.60 -2.85
C ILE A 69 1.84 5.00 -3.22
N ASP A 70 2.93 5.09 -3.99
CA ASP A 70 3.42 6.34 -4.55
C ASP A 70 2.76 6.57 -5.91
N GLU A 71 2.16 7.74 -6.06
CA GLU A 71 1.26 8.09 -7.15
C GLU A 71 0.02 7.17 -7.20
N PHE A 72 -0.86 7.27 -6.20
CA PHE A 72 -2.03 6.38 -6.05
C PHE A 72 -2.98 6.40 -7.26
N GLN A 73 -2.95 7.46 -8.06
CA GLN A 73 -3.68 7.54 -9.33
C GLN A 73 -3.33 6.42 -10.31
N THR A 74 -2.17 5.78 -10.13
CA THR A 74 -1.72 4.64 -10.94
C THR A 74 -2.34 3.31 -10.55
N VAL A 75 -3.08 3.27 -9.43
CA VAL A 75 -3.87 2.11 -9.00
C VAL A 75 -5.36 2.41 -8.89
N THR A 76 -5.79 3.67 -8.85
CA THR A 76 -7.21 4.04 -8.93
C THR A 76 -7.66 4.21 -10.38
N GLY A 77 -8.94 3.97 -10.67
CA GLY A 77 -9.47 3.85 -12.04
C GLY A 77 -9.81 2.41 -12.46
N ASP A 78 -9.54 1.44 -11.58
CA ASP A 78 -10.02 0.07 -11.65
C ASP A 78 -10.88 -0.20 -10.41
N GLU A 79 -12.15 -0.57 -10.61
CA GLU A 79 -13.14 -0.76 -9.54
C GLU A 79 -12.66 -1.78 -8.50
N GLU A 80 -12.03 -2.87 -8.97
CA GLU A 80 -11.50 -3.92 -8.09
C GLU A 80 -10.37 -3.41 -7.18
N SER A 81 -9.44 -2.62 -7.73
CA SER A 81 -8.38 -1.98 -6.94
C SER A 81 -8.95 -1.03 -5.89
N GLU A 82 -9.99 -0.26 -6.22
CA GLU A 82 -10.64 0.68 -5.29
C GLU A 82 -11.38 -0.03 -4.16
N GLU A 83 -12.09 -1.11 -4.45
CA GLU A 83 -12.73 -1.96 -3.43
C GLU A 83 -11.70 -2.53 -2.45
N ILE A 84 -10.58 -3.05 -2.96
CA ILE A 84 -9.49 -3.57 -2.13
C ILE A 84 -8.91 -2.48 -1.22
N LEU A 85 -8.63 -1.30 -1.77
CA LEU A 85 -8.08 -0.17 -1.02
C LEU A 85 -9.07 0.29 0.07
N SER A 86 -10.36 0.35 -0.25
CA SER A 86 -11.43 0.72 0.69
C SER A 86 -11.51 -0.26 1.88
N ASP A 87 -11.43 -1.57 1.62
CA ASP A 87 -11.48 -2.58 2.68
C ASP A 87 -10.23 -2.53 3.57
N ILE A 88 -9.04 -2.35 2.96
CA ILE A 88 -7.77 -2.18 3.70
C ILE A 88 -7.82 -0.90 4.55
N LEU A 89 -8.33 0.22 4.05
CA LEU A 89 -8.46 1.46 4.81
C LEU A 89 -9.42 1.31 6.00
N SER A 90 -10.55 0.65 5.77
CA SER A 90 -11.61 0.50 6.77
C SER A 90 -11.21 -0.43 7.91
N ARG A 91 -10.47 -1.50 7.62
CA ARG A 91 -10.21 -2.58 8.60
C ARG A 91 -8.74 -2.78 8.91
N GLY A 92 -7.83 -2.46 8.00
CA GLY A 92 -6.42 -2.87 8.05
C GLY A 92 -5.72 -2.49 9.36
N ALA A 93 -5.99 -1.31 9.90
CA ALA A 93 -5.35 -0.83 11.13
C ALA A 93 -5.59 -1.77 12.33
N ALA A 94 -6.81 -2.30 12.48
CA ALA A 94 -7.16 -3.25 13.54
C ALA A 94 -6.37 -4.57 13.45
N TYR A 95 -5.90 -4.91 12.24
CA TYR A 95 -5.17 -6.14 11.94
C TYR A 95 -3.67 -5.91 11.66
N GLY A 96 -3.14 -4.75 12.07
CA GLY A 96 -1.72 -4.41 11.97
C GLY A 96 -1.27 -4.08 10.55
N MET A 97 -2.18 -3.71 9.67
CA MET A 97 -1.90 -3.27 8.30
C MET A 97 -2.10 -1.77 8.18
N ARG A 98 -1.11 -1.07 7.63
CA ARG A 98 -1.19 0.37 7.36
C ARG A 98 -1.14 0.61 5.86
N LEU A 99 -1.96 1.53 5.38
CA LEU A 99 -1.91 2.00 4.01
C LEU A 99 -1.49 3.48 4.00
N ILE A 100 -0.50 3.82 3.19
CA ILE A 100 -0.09 5.20 2.93
C ILE A 100 -0.20 5.42 1.43
N MET A 101 -1.05 6.35 1.03
CA MET A 101 -1.24 6.73 -0.36
C MET A 101 -0.71 8.13 -0.57
N MET A 102 0.08 8.33 -1.62
CA MET A 102 0.66 9.62 -1.97
C MET A 102 0.31 9.94 -3.42
N THR A 103 0.17 11.22 -3.72
CA THR A 103 -0.04 11.72 -5.08
C THR A 103 0.70 13.04 -5.22
N GLN A 104 1.30 13.29 -6.38
CA GLN A 104 1.79 14.63 -6.72
C GLN A 104 0.65 15.53 -7.20
N TYR A 105 -0.42 14.95 -7.72
CA TYR A 105 -1.60 15.65 -8.21
C TYR A 105 -2.73 15.51 -7.19
N ALA A 106 -2.99 16.56 -6.41
CA ALA A 106 -4.26 16.66 -5.69
C ALA A 106 -5.30 17.21 -6.66
N THR A 107 -5.84 16.35 -7.53
CA THR A 107 -7.01 16.71 -8.34
C THR A 107 -8.23 16.64 -7.42
N THR A 108 -8.71 17.80 -6.97
CA THR A 108 -10.06 17.93 -6.40
C THR A 108 -11.05 17.57 -7.50
N ALA A 109 -11.55 16.34 -7.52
CA ALA A 109 -12.75 16.03 -8.26
C ALA A 109 -13.89 16.82 -7.60
N ASN A 110 -14.43 17.82 -8.31
CA ASN A 110 -15.66 18.48 -7.88
C ASN A 110 -16.75 17.40 -7.88
N VAL A 111 -17.11 16.92 -6.68
CA VAL A 111 -18.34 16.17 -6.48
C VAL A 111 -19.47 17.20 -6.54
N GLY A 112 -20.09 17.31 -7.71
CA GLY A 112 -21.35 18.04 -7.90
C GLY A 112 -22.55 17.22 -7.44
#